data_AF-A0A9D7N9C4-F1
#
_entry.id   AF-A0A9D7N9C4-F1
#
_cell.length_a   1.000
_cell.length_b   1.000
_cell.length_c   1.000
_cell.angle_alpha   90.00
_cell.angle_beta   90.00
_cell.angle_gamma   90.00
#
_symmetry.space_group_name_H-M   'P 1'
#
loop_
_entity.id
_entity.type
_entity.pdbx_description
1 polymer ?
#
loop_
_entity_poly.entity_id
_entity_poly.type
_entity_poly.pdbx_seq_one_letter_code
_entity_poly.pdbx_strand_id
1 'polypeptide(L)'
;MSQVISRRSKSKVELQLDAVQVGMFTDLATVMDLSYQLPVIKEIVVEKRRRRGMLNLCSPICTPCHVFCSTLTKEGFNWDQVQKGEILNVQVLQDFCQNFPILLGIGVATTELKSMLELLQPLGLNLLGGEEEKIGVKSFDAVDEIFEHLSLG
;
A
#
# COMPACT_ATOMS: atom_id res chain seq x y z
N MET A 1 -18.95 2.45 8.82
CA MET A 1 -19.36 2.56 7.40
C MET A 1 -18.11 2.50 6.54
N SER A 2 -17.86 1.40 5.85
CA SER A 2 -16.81 1.31 4.83
C SER A 2 -17.38 1.90 3.54
N GLN A 3 -16.81 2.98 3.01
CA GLN A 3 -17.10 3.41 1.64
C GLN A 3 -16.47 2.39 0.68
N VAL A 4 -17.28 1.40 0.31
CA VAL A 4 -17.13 0.65 -0.93
C VAL A 4 -17.67 1.57 -2.01
N ILE A 5 -16.79 2.24 -2.77
CA ILE A 5 -17.24 2.83 -4.03
C ILE A 5 -17.68 1.66 -4.92
N SER A 6 -18.94 1.79 -5.28
CA SER A 6 -19.88 0.75 -5.63
C SER A 6 -20.14 0.80 -7.13
N ARG A 7 -20.44 -0.38 -7.68
CA ARG A 7 -21.26 -0.64 -8.88
C ARG A 7 -20.60 -0.43 -10.25
N ARG A 8 -20.54 -1.58 -10.94
CA ARG A 8 -20.72 -1.78 -12.38
C ARG A 8 -21.45 -0.60 -13.05
N SER A 9 -20.91 -0.17 -14.20
CA SER A 9 -21.58 0.54 -15.31
C SER A 9 -21.46 2.06 -15.49
N LYS A 10 -20.38 2.74 -15.04
CA LYS A 10 -20.03 4.12 -15.53
C LYS A 10 -18.52 4.51 -15.58
N SER A 11 -17.58 3.60 -15.41
CA SER A 11 -16.39 3.93 -14.60
C SER A 11 -15.03 4.17 -15.28
N LYS A 12 -14.92 4.65 -16.53
CA LYS A 12 -13.56 4.93 -17.07
C LYS A 12 -13.44 6.16 -17.97
N VAL A 13 -14.40 6.38 -18.87
CA VAL A 13 -14.35 7.49 -19.83
C VAL A 13 -14.65 8.85 -19.19
N GLU A 14 -15.37 8.89 -18.06
CA GLU A 14 -15.78 10.15 -17.41
C GLU A 14 -14.81 10.65 -16.33
N LEU A 15 -13.90 9.80 -15.82
CA LEU A 15 -13.12 10.11 -14.61
C LEU A 15 -11.65 10.47 -14.87
N GLN A 16 -11.15 10.37 -16.12
CA GLN A 16 -9.78 10.72 -16.52
C GLN A 16 -8.71 10.23 -15.52
N LEU A 17 -8.81 8.96 -15.10
CA LEU A 17 -7.94 8.40 -14.06
C LEU A 17 -6.52 8.14 -14.61
N ASP A 18 -5.50 8.56 -13.86
CA ASP A 18 -4.09 8.25 -14.15
C ASP A 18 -3.65 6.86 -13.69
N ALA A 19 -4.37 6.26 -12.73
CA ALA A 19 -4.13 4.91 -12.23
C ALA A 19 -5.41 4.33 -11.60
N VAL A 20 -5.45 3.01 -11.41
CA VAL A 20 -6.55 2.32 -10.71
C VAL A 20 -6.00 1.43 -9.60
N GLN A 21 -6.52 1.57 -8.39
CA GLN A 21 -6.26 0.61 -7.32
C GLN A 21 -7.31 -0.51 -7.33
N VAL A 22 -6.85 -1.76 -7.26
CA VAL A 22 -7.69 -2.95 -7.18
C VAL A 22 -7.39 -3.76 -5.93
N GLY A 23 -8.43 -4.35 -5.34
CA GLY A 23 -8.30 -5.11 -4.08
C GLY A 23 -7.51 -6.40 -4.22
N MET A 24 -7.06 -6.96 -3.09
CA MET A 24 -6.25 -8.19 -3.03
C MET A 24 -6.83 -9.38 -3.80
N PHE A 25 -8.16 -9.51 -3.84
CA PHE A 25 -8.83 -10.67 -4.45
C PHE A 25 -9.17 -10.50 -5.94
N THR A 26 -8.87 -9.36 -6.57
CA THR A 26 -9.01 -9.19 -8.02
C THR A 26 -8.14 -10.20 -8.76
N ASP A 27 -8.73 -10.97 -9.68
CA ASP A 27 -8.02 -12.01 -10.41
C ASP A 27 -7.00 -11.44 -11.40
N LEU A 28 -6.01 -12.26 -11.79
CA LEU A 28 -4.93 -11.84 -12.67
C LEU A 28 -5.44 -11.41 -14.05
N ALA A 29 -6.47 -12.05 -14.60
CA ALA A 29 -6.99 -11.68 -15.92
C ALA A 29 -7.58 -10.26 -15.89
N THR A 30 -8.34 -9.92 -14.85
CA THR A 30 -8.85 -8.56 -14.63
C THR A 30 -7.71 -7.55 -14.43
N VAL A 31 -6.67 -7.89 -13.66
CA VAL A 31 -5.50 -7.00 -13.47
C VAL A 31 -4.80 -6.73 -14.80
N MET A 32 -4.61 -7.77 -15.62
CA MET A 32 -3.98 -7.65 -16.93
C MET A 32 -4.84 -6.85 -17.91
N ASP A 33 -6.16 -7.05 -17.93
CA ASP A 33 -7.06 -6.28 -18.78
C ASP A 33 -7.01 -4.77 -18.46
N LEU A 34 -6.99 -4.44 -17.16
CA LEU A 34 -6.87 -3.05 -16.71
C LEU A 34 -5.51 -2.44 -17.02
N SER A 35 -4.43 -3.22 -16.89
CA SER A 35 -3.06 -2.74 -17.07
C SER A 35 -2.71 -2.36 -18.51
N TYR A 36 -3.45 -2.84 -19.51
CA TYR A 36 -3.32 -2.38 -20.90
C TYR A 36 -3.74 -0.92 -21.11
N GLN A 37 -4.53 -0.36 -20.19
CA GLN A 37 -5.13 0.96 -20.35
C GLN A 37 -4.56 2.00 -19.39
N LEU A 38 -4.24 1.60 -18.16
CA LEU A 38 -3.66 2.47 -17.13
C LEU A 38 -2.84 1.66 -16.12
N PRO A 39 -1.91 2.32 -15.41
CA PRO A 39 -1.26 1.75 -14.25
C PRO A 39 -2.25 1.17 -13.23
N VAL A 40 -1.90 0.02 -12.66
CA VAL A 40 -2.73 -0.70 -11.70
C VAL A 40 -2.00 -0.77 -10.35
N ILE A 41 -2.63 -0.36 -9.27
CA ILE A 41 -2.10 -0.57 -7.91
C ILE A 41 -2.83 -1.78 -7.35
N LYS A 42 -2.14 -2.90 -7.16
CA LYS A 42 -2.69 -4.08 -6.51
C LYS A 42 -2.54 -3.96 -5.00
N GLU A 43 -3.64 -3.98 -4.29
CA GLU A 43 -3.60 -4.09 -2.84
C GLU A 43 -3.17 -5.49 -2.41
N ILE A 44 -2.26 -5.57 -1.43
CA ILE A 44 -1.85 -6.82 -0.78
C ILE A 44 -2.01 -6.65 0.72
N VAL A 45 -2.90 -7.41 1.32
CA VAL A 45 -3.09 -7.40 2.77
C VAL A 45 -2.18 -8.44 3.41
N VAL A 46 -1.32 -7.99 4.31
CA VAL A 46 -0.43 -8.86 5.10
C VAL A 46 -1.15 -9.24 6.38
N GLU A 47 -1.43 -10.53 6.55
CA GLU A 47 -2.06 -11.06 7.76
C GLU A 47 -1.09 -11.95 8.55
N LYS A 48 -1.20 -11.91 9.89
CA LYS A 48 -0.40 -12.72 10.84
C LYS A 48 -0.31 -14.22 10.50
N ARG A 49 -1.33 -14.78 9.83
CA ARG A 49 -1.39 -16.21 9.49
C ARG A 49 -0.65 -16.58 8.20
N ARG A 50 -0.26 -15.61 7.36
CA ARG A 50 0.43 -15.86 6.08
C ARG A 50 1.90 -15.43 6.14
N ARG A 51 2.72 -16.18 6.89
CA ARG A 51 4.19 -15.98 6.96
C ARG A 51 4.95 -16.39 5.70
N ARG A 52 4.40 -17.28 4.87
CA ARG A 52 5.08 -17.85 3.69
C ARG A 52 4.20 -17.67 2.45
N GLY A 53 4.74 -17.07 1.39
CA GLY A 53 4.10 -16.99 0.08
C GLY A 53 3.81 -15.59 -0.46
N MET A 54 4.14 -14.51 0.27
CA MET A 54 3.93 -13.15 -0.24
C MET A 54 4.79 -12.85 -1.49
N LEU A 55 6.02 -13.40 -1.57
CA LEU A 55 6.88 -13.34 -2.76
C LEU A 55 6.22 -14.06 -3.95
N ASN A 56 5.57 -15.19 -3.68
CA ASN A 56 4.84 -15.97 -4.69
C ASN A 56 3.53 -15.29 -5.13
N LEU A 57 2.97 -14.39 -4.30
CA LEU A 57 1.82 -13.56 -4.65
C LEU A 57 2.26 -12.37 -5.50
N CYS A 58 3.34 -11.68 -5.12
CA CYS A 58 3.83 -10.51 -5.87
C CYS A 58 4.45 -10.91 -7.22
N SER A 59 5.24 -11.98 -7.29
CA SER A 59 5.99 -12.35 -8.51
C SER A 59 5.14 -12.42 -9.80
N PRO A 60 4.04 -13.21 -9.88
CA PRO A 60 3.24 -13.28 -11.10
C PRO A 60 2.44 -12.00 -11.38
N ILE A 61 2.17 -11.20 -10.35
CA ILE A 61 1.31 -10.00 -10.43
C ILE A 61 2.12 -8.74 -10.75
N CYS A 62 3.39 -8.68 -10.34
CA CYS A 62 4.30 -7.55 -10.56
C CYS A 62 5.18 -7.69 -11.80
N THR A 63 5.14 -8.85 -12.47
CA THR A 63 5.79 -9.05 -13.78
C THR A 63 5.27 -8.05 -14.85
N PRO A 64 3.98 -7.67 -14.89
CA PRO A 64 3.52 -6.52 -15.65
C PRO A 64 4.06 -5.23 -15.00
N CYS A 65 4.79 -4.43 -15.79
CA CYS A 65 5.58 -3.26 -15.39
C CYS A 65 4.83 -2.11 -14.68
N HIS A 66 3.54 -2.28 -14.44
CA HIS A 66 2.65 -1.22 -13.94
C HIS A 66 1.88 -1.62 -12.69
N VAL A 67 2.28 -2.71 -12.01
CA VAL A 67 1.61 -3.19 -10.81
C VAL A 67 2.36 -2.83 -9.54
N PHE A 68 1.89 -1.80 -8.85
CA PHE A 68 2.38 -1.42 -7.53
C PHE A 68 1.69 -2.25 -6.46
N CYS A 69 2.42 -2.69 -5.43
CA CYS A 69 1.80 -3.35 -4.29
C CYS A 69 1.57 -2.35 -3.17
N SER A 70 0.32 -2.21 -2.74
CA SER A 70 -0.04 -1.43 -1.58
C SER A 70 -0.31 -2.33 -0.38
N THR A 71 0.44 -2.18 0.71
CA THR A 71 0.06 -2.78 1.99
C THR A 71 -0.91 -1.86 2.72
N LEU A 72 -2.17 -2.26 2.86
CA LEU A 72 -3.11 -1.57 3.74
C LEU A 72 -3.51 -2.51 4.87
N THR A 73 -3.43 -2.03 6.10
CA THR A 73 -4.18 -2.64 7.20
C THR A 73 -5.01 -1.56 7.88
N LYS A 74 -6.32 -1.80 7.97
CA LYS A 74 -7.18 -1.07 8.90
C LYS A 74 -6.83 -1.35 10.36
N GLU A 75 -6.24 -2.51 10.66
CA GLU A 75 -5.91 -2.92 12.04
C GLU A 75 -4.70 -3.86 12.10
N GLY A 76 -3.47 -3.32 12.16
CA GLY A 76 -2.38 -4.05 12.83
C GLY A 76 -1.20 -4.56 12.01
N PHE A 77 -0.75 -3.86 10.96
CA PHE A 77 0.63 -3.96 10.48
C PHE A 77 1.44 -2.75 10.94
N ASN A 78 2.26 -2.93 11.98
CA ASN A 78 3.09 -1.88 12.58
C ASN A 78 4.59 -2.23 12.48
N TRP A 79 5.43 -1.21 12.30
CA TRP A 79 6.88 -1.32 12.25
C TRP A 79 7.49 -2.03 13.47
N ASP A 80 7.00 -1.77 14.67
CA ASP A 80 7.44 -2.43 15.91
C ASP A 80 7.23 -3.95 15.83
N GLN A 81 6.11 -4.40 15.25
CA GLN A 81 5.83 -5.83 15.06
C GLN A 81 6.71 -6.47 13.98
N VAL A 82 7.16 -5.67 12.99
CA VAL A 82 8.11 -6.12 11.96
C VAL A 82 9.52 -6.25 12.53
N GLN A 83 9.95 -5.28 13.35
CA GLN A 83 11.23 -5.33 14.07
C GLN A 83 11.28 -6.54 15.02
N LYS A 84 10.16 -6.88 15.67
CA LYS A 84 10.03 -8.06 16.54
C LYS A 84 9.83 -9.39 15.79
N GLY A 85 9.62 -9.36 14.47
CA GLY A 85 9.40 -10.56 13.67
C GLY A 85 8.06 -11.25 13.92
N GLU A 86 7.07 -10.55 14.48
CA GLU A 86 5.78 -11.15 14.88
C GLU A 86 4.92 -11.52 13.66
N ILE A 87 4.86 -10.61 12.67
CA ILE A 87 4.07 -10.74 11.44
C ILE A 87 4.98 -11.11 10.27
N LEU A 88 5.89 -10.19 9.94
CA LEU A 88 7.00 -10.32 9.01
C LEU A 88 8.26 -9.90 9.75
N ASN A 89 9.43 -10.22 9.20
CA ASN A 89 10.68 -9.65 9.69
C ASN A 89 11.17 -8.57 8.72
N VAL A 90 12.10 -7.76 9.20
CA VAL A 90 12.70 -6.64 8.45
C VAL A 90 13.33 -7.11 7.14
N GLN A 91 14.09 -8.22 7.15
CA GLN A 91 14.77 -8.74 5.96
C GLN A 91 13.78 -9.06 4.84
N VAL A 92 12.71 -9.77 5.17
CA VAL A 92 11.67 -10.13 4.21
C VAL A 92 11.04 -8.88 3.61
N LEU A 93 10.70 -7.88 4.42
CA LEU A 93 10.12 -6.63 3.93
C LEU A 93 11.10 -5.84 3.05
N GLN A 94 12.38 -5.82 3.41
CA GLN A 94 13.43 -5.21 2.62
C GLN A 94 13.58 -5.91 1.26
N ASP A 95 13.59 -7.25 1.24
CA ASP A 95 13.63 -8.03 0.01
C ASP A 95 12.42 -7.68 -0.90
N PHE A 96 11.23 -7.43 -0.34
CA PHE A 96 10.08 -6.99 -1.13
C PHE A 96 10.29 -5.63 -1.78
N CYS A 97 10.74 -4.63 -1.00
CA CYS A 97 10.97 -3.28 -1.52
C CYS A 97 12.09 -3.24 -2.57
N GLN A 98 13.09 -4.12 -2.46
CA GLN A 98 14.15 -4.24 -3.46
C GLN A 98 13.71 -4.92 -4.76
N ASN A 99 12.81 -5.91 -4.67
CA ASN A 99 12.40 -6.72 -5.83
C ASN A 99 11.13 -6.20 -6.52
N PHE A 100 10.35 -5.35 -5.85
CA PHE A 100 9.06 -4.88 -6.37
C PHE A 100 8.81 -3.40 -6.06
N PRO A 101 8.06 -2.70 -6.92
CA PRO A 101 7.66 -1.31 -6.66
C PRO A 101 6.56 -1.26 -5.61
N ILE A 102 6.94 -1.26 -4.32
CA ILE A 102 6.02 -1.28 -3.18
C ILE A 102 5.62 0.15 -2.76
N LEU A 103 4.32 0.39 -2.67
CA LEU A 103 3.74 1.49 -1.90
C LEU A 103 3.45 0.99 -0.47
N LEU A 104 4.32 1.33 0.46
CA LEU A 104 4.28 0.78 1.82
C LEU A 104 3.28 1.56 2.68
N GLY A 105 2.18 0.91 3.06
CA GLY A 105 1.33 1.37 4.15
C GLY A 105 1.62 0.54 5.41
N ILE A 106 2.21 1.19 6.40
CA ILE A 106 2.60 0.59 7.68
C ILE A 106 2.42 1.62 8.78
N GLY A 107 1.91 1.19 9.93
CA GLY A 107 1.92 2.04 11.12
C GLY A 107 3.35 2.19 11.65
N VAL A 108 3.88 3.40 11.68
CA VAL A 108 5.23 3.70 12.16
C VAL A 108 5.21 5.02 12.92
N ALA A 109 6.00 5.12 14.00
CA ALA A 109 6.17 6.39 14.71
C ALA A 109 6.94 7.38 13.82
N THR A 110 6.59 8.67 13.86
CA THR A 110 7.23 9.72 13.04
C THR A 110 8.74 9.81 13.29
N THR A 111 9.18 9.54 14.52
CA THR A 111 10.60 9.46 14.91
C THR A 111 11.37 8.30 14.28
N GLU A 112 10.69 7.23 13.86
CA GLU A 112 11.30 6.05 13.22
C GLU A 112 11.10 6.02 11.70
N LEU A 113 10.27 6.92 11.17
CA LEU A 113 9.89 6.92 9.76
C LEU A 113 11.12 7.05 8.84
N LYS A 114 12.01 8.00 9.12
CA LYS A 114 13.20 8.25 8.28
C LYS A 114 14.12 7.02 8.24
N SER A 115 14.44 6.44 9.40
CA SER A 115 15.31 5.27 9.47
C SER A 115 14.68 4.03 8.82
N MET A 116 13.35 3.85 8.97
CA MET A 116 12.62 2.79 8.27
C MET A 116 12.69 2.98 6.75
N LEU A 117 12.50 4.19 6.24
CA LEU A 117 12.56 4.47 4.80
C LEU A 117 13.97 4.30 4.22
N GLU A 118 15.01 4.75 4.93
CA GLU A 118 16.40 4.54 4.54
C GLU A 118 16.76 3.05 4.48
N LEU A 119 16.21 2.26 5.41
CA LEU A 119 16.45 0.82 5.50
C LEU A 119 15.69 0.02 4.43
N LEU A 120 14.40 0.30 4.25
CA LEU A 120 13.52 -0.48 3.38
C LEU A 120 13.55 0.00 1.93
N GLN A 121 13.77 1.30 1.69
CA GLN A 121 13.72 1.93 0.38
C GLN A 121 12.46 1.56 -0.45
N PRO A 122 11.24 1.73 0.08
CA PRO A 122 10.02 1.51 -0.72
C PRO A 122 9.93 2.54 -1.84
N LEU A 123 9.15 2.25 -2.90
CA LEU A 123 8.90 3.23 -3.96
C LEU A 123 8.13 4.45 -3.43
N GLY A 124 7.23 4.23 -2.48
CA GLY A 124 6.47 5.29 -1.85
C GLY A 124 5.75 4.81 -0.61
N LEU A 125 5.07 5.74 0.06
CA LEU A 125 4.22 5.45 1.21
C LEU A 125 2.75 5.41 0.77
N ASN A 126 1.98 4.52 1.38
CA ASN A 126 0.53 4.59 1.34
C ASN A 126 0.02 5.09 2.70
N LEU A 127 -0.34 6.36 2.75
CA LEU A 127 -0.87 7.02 3.94
C LEU A 127 -2.40 7.05 3.85
N LEU A 128 -3.06 6.48 4.86
CA LEU A 128 -4.49 6.69 5.03
C LEU A 128 -4.68 8.10 5.61
N GLY A 129 -5.46 8.95 4.93
CA GLY A 129 -5.90 10.22 5.50
C GLY A 129 -6.54 9.99 6.87
N GLY A 130 -6.25 10.88 7.82
CA GLY A 130 -6.47 10.75 9.26
C GLY A 130 -7.93 10.56 9.67
N GLU A 131 -8.17 10.63 10.98
CA GLU A 131 -9.51 10.46 11.54
C GLU A 131 -10.51 11.44 10.90
N GLU A 132 -11.77 11.01 10.77
CA GLU A 132 -12.84 11.92 10.39
C GLU A 132 -13.12 12.87 11.56
N GLU A 133 -12.72 14.13 11.44
CA GLU A 133 -13.07 15.16 12.44
C GLU A 133 -14.59 15.36 12.49
N LYS A 134 -15.22 15.26 11.31
CA LYS A 134 -16.67 15.29 11.09
C LYS A 134 -17.00 14.36 9.92
N ILE A 135 -18.25 13.92 9.82
CA ILE A 135 -18.72 13.08 8.70
C ILE A 135 -18.36 13.75 7.37
N GLY A 136 -17.51 13.08 6.59
CA GLY A 136 -17.04 13.58 5.29
C GLY A 136 -15.91 14.62 5.34
N VAL A 137 -15.37 14.93 6.52
CA VAL A 137 -14.18 15.80 6.71
C VAL A 137 -13.09 14.95 7.35
N LYS A 138 -12.05 14.64 6.57
CA LYS A 138 -10.85 13.98 7.06
C LYS A 138 -9.87 15.02 7.61
N SER A 139 -9.27 14.73 8.75
CA SER A 139 -8.06 15.42 9.20
C SER A 139 -6.86 14.95 8.37
N PHE A 140 -5.96 15.87 8.06
CA PHE A 140 -4.67 15.54 7.44
C PHE A 140 -3.48 15.95 8.31
N ASP A 141 -3.71 16.38 9.54
CA ASP A 141 -2.65 16.84 10.46
C ASP A 141 -1.56 15.78 10.67
N ALA A 142 -1.97 14.51 10.80
CA ALA A 142 -1.03 13.38 10.93
C ALA A 142 -0.22 13.12 9.64
N VAL A 143 -0.75 13.51 8.48
CA VAL A 143 -0.07 13.40 7.18
C VAL A 143 0.89 14.58 6.99
N ASP A 144 0.52 15.77 7.44
CA ASP A 144 1.39 16.96 7.41
C ASP A 144 2.65 16.75 8.27
N GLU A 145 2.51 16.18 9.48
CA GLU A 145 3.65 15.84 10.34
C GLU A 145 4.64 14.89 9.63
N ILE A 146 4.11 13.92 8.88
CA ILE A 146 4.91 13.01 8.05
C ILE A 146 5.64 13.77 6.94
N PHE A 147 4.96 14.66 6.22
CA PHE A 147 5.59 15.45 5.15
C PHE A 147 6.70 16.35 5.67
N GLU A 148 6.52 16.99 6.83
CA GLU A 148 7.56 17.81 7.45
C GLU A 148 8.81 16.97 7.76
N HIS A 149 8.63 15.78 8.34
CA HIS A 149 9.75 14.87 8.67
C HIS A 149 10.48 14.36 7.41
N LEU A 150 9.79 14.22 6.28
CA LEU A 150 10.38 13.81 5.01
C LEU A 150 11.05 14.96 4.26
N SER A 151 10.55 16.19 4.40
CA SER A 151 11.03 17.37 3.67
C SER A 151 12.25 18.02 4.33
N LEU A 152 12.47 17.77 5.62
CA LEU A 152 13.63 18.26 6.39
C LEU A 152 14.83 17.29 6.33
N GLY A 153 14.86 16.41 5.31
CA GLY A 153 15.77 15.28 5.20
C GLY A 153 17.05 15.54 4.41
#